data_AF-A0A369KN49-F1
#
_entry.id   AF-A0A369KN49-F1
#
_cell.length_a   1.000
_cell.length_b   1.000
_cell.length_c   1.000
_cell.angle_alpha   90.00
_cell.angle_beta   90.00
_cell.angle_gamma   90.00
#
_symmetry.space_group_name_H-M   'P 1'
#
loop_
_entity.id
_entity.type
_entity.pdbx_description
1 polymer ?
#
loop_
_entity_poly.entity_id
_entity_poly.type
_entity_poly.pdbx_seq_one_letter_code
_entity_poly.pdbx_strand_id
1 'polypeptide(L)'
;MKKALVILSVVANVVLLALLLGRKPIELFEQAFPATTTQPITTFQYTKNPNYVRLNSLFHTYQYPKSPNSVMLGDSMTNFGDWRILLNDPTIVNFGIPGDTTEGFLTRLDLIVEMKPKRVFLMGGINDIRHFTPIPTITENMTTIVTTLRKNNIDVVIQSTLPVAPKYSDSVRVNRDVEALNRNLEQLAKSTGVSFVDLRPNLTNQQGYLQNRMTYDGLHLVGGGYLRWSDALKPFAEKIQITENK
;
A
#
# COMPACT_ATOMS: atom_id res chain seq x y z
N MET A 1 28.92 36.16 11.25
CA MET A 1 28.48 37.48 10.74
C MET A 1 28.27 37.51 9.22
N LYS A 2 29.26 37.17 8.37
CA LYS A 2 29.14 37.27 6.90
C LYS A 2 27.96 36.49 6.28
N LYS A 3 27.68 35.26 6.72
CA LYS A 3 26.54 34.46 6.21
C LYS A 3 25.17 35.06 6.54
N ALA A 4 25.02 35.65 7.72
CA ALA A 4 23.77 36.27 8.15
C ALA A 4 23.46 37.54 7.34
N LEU A 5 24.47 38.35 7.01
CA LEU A 5 24.29 39.52 6.14
C LEU A 5 23.88 39.15 4.71
N VAL A 6 24.43 38.07 4.16
CA VAL A 6 24.05 37.58 2.82
C VAL A 6 22.60 37.13 2.80
N ILE A 7 22.16 36.37 3.81
CA ILE A 7 20.77 35.92 3.92
C ILE A 7 19.82 37.11 4.07
N LEU A 8 20.15 38.08 4.94
CA LEU A 8 19.33 39.28 5.12
C LEU A 8 19.18 40.08 3.81
N SER A 9 20.28 40.21 3.06
CA SER A 9 20.29 40.92 1.78
C SER A 9 19.42 40.21 0.74
N VAL A 10 19.50 38.89 0.64
CA VAL A 10 18.68 38.11 -0.31
C VAL A 10 17.19 38.23 0.04
N VAL A 11 16.84 38.10 1.33
CA VAL A 11 15.44 38.26 1.77
C VAL A 11 14.92 39.67 1.50
N ALA A 12 15.71 40.69 1.83
CA ALA A 12 15.34 42.09 1.58
C ALA A 12 15.10 42.39 0.09
N ASN A 13 15.96 41.86 -0.79
CA ASN A 13 15.82 42.04 -2.24
C ASN A 13 14.59 41.31 -2.81
N VAL A 14 14.28 40.10 -2.32
CA VAL A 14 13.07 39.37 -2.75
C VAL A 14 11.79 40.07 -2.31
N VAL A 15 11.75 40.59 -1.08
CA VAL A 15 10.61 41.38 -0.58
C VAL A 15 10.43 42.66 -1.38
N LEU A 16 11.52 43.39 -1.66
CA LEU A 16 11.48 44.63 -2.44
C LEU A 16 10.97 44.38 -3.87
N LEU A 17 11.46 43.32 -4.52
CA LEU A 17 11.03 42.94 -5.86
C LEU A 17 9.54 42.54 -5.89
N ALA A 18 9.05 41.90 -4.83
CA ALA A 18 7.64 41.55 -4.71
C ALA A 18 6.72 42.75 -4.56
N LEU A 19 7.12 43.73 -3.76
CA LEU A 19 6.39 44.99 -3.62
C LEU A 19 6.34 45.76 -4.95
N LEU A 20 7.44 45.79 -5.72
CA LEU A 20 7.48 46.45 -7.04
C LEU A 20 6.61 45.77 -8.09
N LEU A 21 6.45 44.45 -8.00
CA LEU A 21 5.65 43.66 -8.94
C LEU A 21 4.20 43.43 -8.49
N GLY A 22 3.78 44.00 -7.36
CA GLY A 22 2.43 43.81 -6.79
C GLY A 22 2.12 42.37 -6.39
N ARG A 23 3.16 41.55 -6.15
CA ARG A 23 3.03 40.14 -5.76
C ARG A 23 3.30 39.96 -4.27
N LYS A 24 2.79 38.86 -3.70
CA LYS A 24 3.16 38.51 -2.33
C LYS A 24 4.62 38.04 -2.30
N PRO A 25 5.45 38.47 -1.33
CA PRO A 25 6.85 38.06 -1.23
C PRO A 25 7.07 36.54 -1.26
N ILE A 26 6.10 35.78 -0.73
CA ILE A 26 6.17 34.31 -0.70
C ILE A 26 6.06 33.69 -2.10
N GLU A 27 5.29 34.28 -3.01
CA GLU A 27 5.12 33.77 -4.39
C GLU A 27 6.39 33.95 -5.21
N LEU A 28 7.08 35.09 -5.04
CA LEU A 28 8.38 35.33 -5.67
C LEU A 28 9.50 34.51 -5.03
N PHE A 29 9.43 34.26 -3.72
CA PHE A 29 10.36 33.38 -3.04
C PHE A 29 10.23 31.94 -3.54
N GLU A 30 9.01 31.42 -3.66
CA GLU A 30 8.75 30.09 -4.25
C GLU A 30 9.15 30.00 -5.73
N GLN A 31 9.00 31.09 -6.49
CA GLN A 31 9.41 31.12 -7.90
C GLN A 31 10.93 31.22 -8.09
N ALA A 32 11.63 31.98 -7.23
CA ALA A 32 13.08 32.16 -7.28
C ALA A 32 13.85 31.00 -6.63
N PHE A 33 13.23 30.37 -5.64
CA PHE A 33 13.73 29.20 -4.93
C PHE A 33 12.63 28.14 -4.93
N PRO A 34 12.30 27.56 -6.10
CA PRO A 34 11.38 26.45 -6.15
C PRO A 34 11.91 25.40 -5.19
N ALA A 35 11.09 25.01 -4.21
CA ALA A 35 11.44 23.99 -3.24
C ALA A 35 11.93 22.78 -4.03
N THR A 36 13.24 22.62 -4.13
CA THR A 36 13.84 21.46 -4.76
C THR A 36 13.71 20.39 -3.70
N THR A 37 12.50 19.87 -3.59
CA THR A 37 12.20 18.75 -2.73
C THR A 37 12.82 17.58 -3.45
N THR A 38 14.14 17.43 -3.32
CA THR A 38 14.81 16.16 -3.62
C THR A 38 14.27 15.21 -2.57
N GLN A 39 13.09 14.64 -2.81
CA GLN A 39 12.66 13.45 -2.11
C GLN A 39 13.83 12.48 -2.22
N PRO A 40 14.28 11.89 -1.10
CA PRO A 40 15.37 10.94 -1.17
C PRO A 40 15.01 9.86 -2.20
N ILE A 41 15.76 9.78 -3.29
CA ILE A 41 15.59 8.71 -4.28
C ILE A 41 15.87 7.42 -3.52
N THR A 42 14.90 6.51 -3.53
CA THR A 42 15.02 5.25 -2.81
C THR A 42 16.18 4.42 -3.37
N THR A 43 17.02 3.91 -2.46
CA THR A 43 18.04 2.88 -2.75
C THR A 43 17.54 1.48 -2.38
N PHE A 44 16.28 1.37 -1.94
CA PHE A 44 15.69 0.11 -1.55
C PHE A 44 15.59 -0.81 -2.78
N GLN A 45 16.03 -2.04 -2.61
CA GLN A 45 15.90 -3.10 -3.60
C GLN A 45 15.22 -4.27 -2.90
N TYR A 46 14.02 -4.62 -3.34
CA TYR A 46 13.26 -5.73 -2.76
C TYR A 46 14.07 -7.05 -2.81
N THR A 47 14.96 -7.22 -3.79
CA THR A 47 15.86 -8.38 -3.90
C THR A 47 16.88 -8.50 -2.77
N LYS A 48 17.15 -7.42 -2.03
CA LYS A 48 18.01 -7.46 -0.82
C LYS A 48 17.23 -7.79 0.45
N ASN A 49 15.89 -7.85 0.40
CA ASN A 49 15.08 -8.29 1.52
C ASN A 49 15.19 -9.82 1.66
N PRO A 50 15.73 -10.35 2.77
CA PRO A 50 15.89 -11.80 2.95
C PRO A 50 14.56 -12.55 2.97
N ASN A 51 13.47 -11.91 3.44
CA ASN A 51 12.15 -12.52 3.38
C ASN A 51 11.67 -12.69 1.94
N TYR A 52 11.96 -11.70 1.09
CA TYR A 52 11.64 -11.77 -0.32
C TYR A 52 12.40 -12.92 -0.99
N VAL A 53 13.72 -12.98 -0.85
CA VAL A 53 14.55 -14.05 -1.45
C VAL A 53 14.03 -15.43 -1.01
N ARG A 54 13.79 -15.61 0.30
CA ARG A 54 13.33 -16.88 0.86
C ARG A 54 11.93 -17.27 0.38
N LEU A 55 10.94 -16.39 0.57
CA LEU A 55 9.54 -16.71 0.26
C LEU A 55 9.32 -16.80 -1.24
N ASN A 56 9.95 -15.93 -2.05
CA ASN A 56 9.86 -16.03 -3.50
C ASN A 56 10.44 -17.37 -3.99
N SER A 57 11.59 -17.82 -3.47
CA SER A 57 12.15 -19.14 -3.80
C SER A 57 11.21 -20.29 -3.41
N LEU A 58 10.63 -20.23 -2.20
CA LEU A 58 9.64 -21.21 -1.75
C LEU A 58 8.40 -21.22 -2.64
N PHE A 59 7.92 -20.04 -3.04
CA PHE A 59 6.73 -19.94 -3.89
C PHE A 59 6.93 -20.59 -5.26
N HIS A 60 8.14 -20.59 -5.82
CA HIS A 60 8.46 -21.28 -7.07
C HIS A 60 8.68 -22.79 -6.88
N THR A 61 8.78 -23.27 -5.63
CA THR A 61 9.00 -24.68 -5.31
C THR A 61 7.71 -25.40 -4.91
N TYR A 62 6.73 -24.66 -4.41
CA TYR A 62 5.47 -25.23 -3.94
C TYR A 62 4.59 -25.76 -5.08
N GLN A 63 3.88 -26.85 -4.78
CA GLN A 63 2.79 -27.33 -5.60
C GLN A 63 1.49 -26.72 -5.10
N TYR A 64 0.94 -25.78 -5.87
CA TYR A 64 -0.32 -25.14 -5.53
C TYR A 64 -1.51 -25.97 -5.98
N PRO A 65 -2.67 -25.85 -5.29
CA PRO A 65 -3.92 -26.35 -5.83
C PRO A 65 -4.19 -25.70 -7.19
N LYS A 66 -4.76 -26.46 -8.13
CA LYS A 66 -5.24 -25.89 -9.40
C LYS A 66 -6.49 -25.08 -9.11
N SER A 67 -6.52 -23.83 -9.57
CA SER A 67 -7.67 -22.92 -9.45
C SER A 67 -8.18 -22.74 -8.01
N PRO A 68 -7.35 -22.24 -7.07
CA PRO A 68 -7.83 -21.91 -5.73
C PRO A 68 -8.93 -20.85 -5.81
N ASN A 69 -9.83 -20.79 -4.80
CA ASN A 69 -10.85 -19.74 -4.80
C ASN A 69 -10.22 -18.36 -4.72
N SER A 70 -9.17 -18.20 -3.91
CA SER A 70 -8.52 -16.89 -3.77
C SER A 70 -7.02 -16.97 -3.49
N VAL A 71 -6.33 -15.94 -3.95
CA VAL A 71 -4.94 -15.63 -3.56
C VAL A 71 -4.93 -14.31 -2.79
N MET A 72 -4.24 -14.29 -1.65
CA MET A 72 -3.98 -13.07 -0.89
C MET A 72 -2.61 -12.52 -1.31
N LEU A 73 -2.57 -11.49 -2.16
CA LEU A 73 -1.33 -10.87 -2.63
C LEU A 73 -1.02 -9.63 -1.79
N GLY A 74 0.13 -9.64 -1.10
CA GLY A 74 0.56 -8.47 -0.35
C GLY A 74 1.91 -8.61 0.36
N ASP A 75 2.03 -7.87 1.47
CA ASP A 75 3.27 -7.70 2.24
C ASP A 75 3.28 -8.49 3.57
N SER A 76 3.91 -7.95 4.64
CA SER A 76 3.94 -8.55 5.98
C SER A 76 2.55 -8.72 6.58
N MET A 77 1.67 -7.75 6.39
CA MET A 77 0.31 -7.80 6.93
C MET A 77 -0.47 -8.95 6.29
N THR A 78 -0.32 -9.14 4.98
CA THR A 78 -0.89 -10.31 4.30
C THR A 78 -0.23 -11.60 4.77
N ASN A 79 1.10 -11.63 4.91
CA ASN A 79 1.84 -12.85 5.28
C ASN A 79 1.44 -13.39 6.68
N PHE A 80 1.19 -12.52 7.65
CA PHE A 80 0.95 -12.96 9.04
C PHE A 80 -0.47 -13.49 9.31
N GLY A 81 -1.43 -13.28 8.40
CA GLY A 81 -2.77 -13.84 8.54
C GLY A 81 -2.86 -15.31 8.06
N ASP A 82 -3.48 -16.19 8.86
CA ASP A 82 -4.00 -17.46 8.32
C ASP A 82 -5.37 -17.22 7.70
N TRP A 83 -5.37 -16.79 6.44
CA TRP A 83 -6.58 -16.41 5.72
C TRP A 83 -7.55 -17.55 5.52
N ARG A 84 -7.08 -18.80 5.53
CA ARG A 84 -7.94 -19.97 5.43
C ARG A 84 -8.84 -20.10 6.65
N ILE A 85 -8.30 -19.81 7.83
CA ILE A 85 -9.07 -19.77 9.07
C ILE A 85 -9.93 -18.51 9.13
N LEU A 86 -9.34 -17.35 8.83
CA LEU A 86 -10.02 -16.05 8.96
C LEU A 86 -11.23 -15.89 8.02
N LEU A 87 -11.19 -16.52 6.84
CA LEU A 87 -12.26 -16.48 5.84
C LEU A 87 -13.01 -17.82 5.71
N ASN A 88 -12.65 -18.83 6.52
CA ASN A 88 -13.21 -20.17 6.46
C ASN A 88 -13.16 -20.77 5.04
N ASP A 89 -12.00 -20.67 4.38
CA ASP A 89 -11.76 -21.22 3.05
C ASP A 89 -10.38 -21.90 2.97
N PRO A 90 -10.33 -23.25 2.97
CA PRO A 90 -9.07 -23.98 2.97
C PRO A 90 -8.28 -23.85 1.65
N THR A 91 -8.89 -23.31 0.59
CA THR A 91 -8.26 -23.17 -0.73
C THR A 91 -7.49 -21.87 -0.89
N ILE A 92 -7.58 -20.95 0.08
CA ILE A 92 -6.86 -19.67 0.00
C ILE A 92 -5.36 -19.90 0.05
N VAL A 93 -4.66 -19.28 -0.91
CA VAL A 93 -3.20 -19.28 -0.97
C VAL A 93 -2.67 -17.91 -0.53
N ASN A 94 -1.77 -17.89 0.46
CA ASN A 94 -1.18 -16.67 0.99
C ASN A 94 0.11 -16.32 0.22
N PHE A 95 0.08 -15.22 -0.53
CA PHE A 95 1.19 -14.63 -1.28
C PHE A 95 1.64 -13.32 -0.61
N GLY A 96 1.71 -13.30 0.72
CA GLY A 96 2.32 -12.22 1.48
C GLY A 96 3.84 -12.38 1.59
N ILE A 97 4.60 -11.29 1.44
CA ILE A 97 6.04 -11.27 1.76
C ILE A 97 6.35 -10.10 2.72
N PRO A 98 6.90 -10.36 3.92
CA PRO A 98 7.24 -9.28 4.85
C PRO A 98 8.23 -8.27 4.28
N GLY A 99 7.85 -6.99 4.32
CA GLY A 99 8.66 -5.87 3.82
C GLY A 99 8.66 -5.73 2.28
N ASP A 100 7.82 -6.48 1.58
CA ASP A 100 7.73 -6.41 0.12
C ASP A 100 7.03 -5.14 -0.36
N THR A 101 7.36 -4.73 -1.59
CA THR A 101 6.85 -3.52 -2.25
C THR A 101 6.02 -3.87 -3.46
N THR A 102 5.29 -2.91 -4.02
CA THR A 102 4.48 -3.14 -5.23
C THR A 102 5.31 -3.57 -6.43
N GLU A 103 6.59 -3.20 -6.48
CA GLU A 103 7.55 -3.68 -7.49
C GLU A 103 7.83 -5.19 -7.32
N GLY A 104 8.04 -5.67 -6.09
CA GLY A 104 8.22 -7.08 -5.80
C GLY A 104 6.93 -7.91 -5.93
N PHE A 105 5.76 -7.27 -6.03
CA PHE A 105 4.52 -7.99 -6.38
C PHE A 105 4.49 -8.35 -7.86
N LEU A 106 4.97 -7.44 -8.73
CA LEU A 106 4.95 -7.61 -10.19
C LEU A 106 5.74 -8.83 -10.66
N THR A 107 6.85 -9.12 -9.99
CA THR A 107 7.84 -10.16 -10.32
C THR A 107 7.34 -11.58 -10.10
N ARG A 108 6.21 -11.76 -9.42
CA ARG A 108 5.62 -13.05 -9.05
C ARG A 108 4.15 -13.19 -9.46
N LEU A 109 3.69 -12.31 -10.36
CA LEU A 109 2.33 -12.38 -10.92
C LEU A 109 2.12 -13.57 -11.83
N ASP A 110 3.16 -14.01 -12.52
CA ASP A 110 3.16 -15.18 -13.40
C ASP A 110 2.69 -16.45 -12.66
N LEU A 111 3.22 -16.68 -11.44
CA LEU A 111 2.77 -17.78 -10.58
C LEU A 111 1.28 -17.68 -10.25
N ILE A 112 0.77 -16.48 -10.02
CA ILE A 112 -0.66 -16.25 -9.72
C ILE A 112 -1.50 -16.52 -10.98
N VAL A 113 -1.06 -16.05 -12.14
CA VAL A 113 -1.72 -16.30 -13.42
C VAL A 113 -1.75 -17.79 -13.74
N GLU A 114 -0.66 -18.52 -13.47
CA GLU A 114 -0.58 -19.97 -13.68
C GLU A 114 -1.53 -20.75 -12.75
N MET A 115 -1.63 -20.35 -11.48
CA MET A 115 -2.58 -20.94 -10.52
C MET A 115 -4.05 -20.75 -10.95
N LYS A 116 -4.35 -19.71 -11.73
CA LYS A 116 -5.71 -19.34 -12.18
C LYS A 116 -6.73 -19.26 -11.04
N PRO A 117 -6.47 -18.49 -9.98
CA PRO A 117 -7.45 -18.31 -8.92
C PRO A 117 -8.71 -17.63 -9.46
N LYS A 118 -9.86 -17.86 -8.80
CA LYS A 118 -11.06 -17.09 -9.14
C LYS A 118 -10.89 -15.61 -8.80
N ARG A 119 -10.21 -15.32 -7.68
CA ARG A 119 -10.07 -13.97 -7.13
C ARG A 119 -8.68 -13.71 -6.53
N VAL A 120 -8.20 -12.48 -6.64
CA VAL A 120 -7.03 -11.97 -5.92
C VAL A 120 -7.45 -10.84 -5.00
N PHE A 121 -7.15 -10.99 -3.71
CA PHE A 121 -7.22 -9.92 -2.74
C PHE A 121 -5.88 -9.20 -2.70
N LEU A 122 -5.83 -7.96 -3.19
CA LEU A 122 -4.61 -7.19 -3.38
C LEU A 122 -4.49 -6.09 -2.34
N MET A 123 -3.42 -6.12 -1.52
CA MET A 123 -3.13 -5.11 -0.51
C MET A 123 -1.62 -4.84 -0.43
N GLY A 124 -1.20 -3.58 -0.49
CA GLY A 124 0.21 -3.21 -0.41
C GLY A 124 0.44 -1.70 -0.47
N GLY A 125 1.69 -1.30 -0.72
CA GLY A 125 2.09 0.11 -0.86
C GLY A 125 2.63 0.77 0.40
N ILE A 126 2.41 0.20 1.60
CA ILE A 126 2.92 0.81 2.83
C ILE A 126 4.46 0.78 2.89
N ASN A 127 5.09 -0.30 2.41
CA ASN A 127 6.55 -0.40 2.39
C ASN A 127 7.14 0.53 1.33
N ASP A 128 6.50 0.66 0.17
CA ASP A 128 6.86 1.65 -0.85
C ASP A 128 6.88 3.07 -0.24
N ILE A 129 5.82 3.45 0.50
CA ILE A 129 5.72 4.74 1.20
C ILE A 129 6.80 4.91 2.29
N ARG A 130 7.09 3.85 3.05
CA ARG A 130 8.17 3.83 4.05
C ARG A 130 9.55 4.00 3.40
N HIS A 131 9.71 3.52 2.18
CA HIS A 131 10.92 3.66 1.37
C HIS A 131 10.90 4.89 0.45
N PHE A 132 9.96 5.83 0.62
CA PHE A 132 9.88 7.08 -0.14
C PHE A 132 9.65 6.90 -1.64
N THR A 133 9.10 5.76 -2.08
CA THR A 133 8.67 5.58 -3.46
C THR A 133 7.56 6.58 -3.79
N PRO A 134 7.63 7.32 -4.92
CA PRO A 134 6.60 8.25 -5.32
C PRO A 134 5.23 7.57 -5.49
N ILE A 135 4.16 8.21 -4.99
CA ILE A 135 2.79 7.71 -5.13
C ILE A 135 2.39 7.37 -6.58
N PRO A 136 2.78 8.16 -7.61
CA PRO A 136 2.51 7.80 -9.01
C PRO A 136 3.12 6.44 -9.40
N THR A 137 4.35 6.14 -8.98
CA THR A 137 5.03 4.86 -9.26
C THR A 137 4.30 3.70 -8.59
N ILE A 138 3.89 3.86 -7.33
CA ILE A 138 3.09 2.84 -6.62
C ILE A 138 1.77 2.59 -7.35
N THR A 139 1.11 3.67 -7.80
CA THR A 139 -0.16 3.62 -8.52
C THR A 139 -0.01 2.91 -9.86
N GLU A 140 1.08 3.16 -10.59
CA GLU A 140 1.41 2.51 -11.87
C GLU A 140 1.66 1.00 -11.69
N ASN A 141 2.41 0.61 -10.66
CA ASN A 141 2.62 -0.80 -10.33
C ASN A 141 1.28 -1.50 -10.03
N MET A 142 0.44 -0.89 -9.18
CA MET A 142 -0.88 -1.43 -8.84
C MET A 142 -1.79 -1.51 -10.07
N THR A 143 -1.75 -0.52 -10.96
CA THR A 143 -2.47 -0.54 -12.24
C THR A 143 -2.02 -1.71 -13.11
N THR A 144 -0.70 -1.94 -13.19
CA THR A 144 -0.13 -3.05 -13.97
C THR A 144 -0.54 -4.40 -13.39
N ILE A 145 -0.51 -4.56 -12.07
CA ILE A 145 -0.98 -5.77 -11.38
C ILE A 145 -2.46 -6.05 -11.71
N VAL A 146 -3.33 -5.07 -11.47
CA VAL A 146 -4.78 -5.20 -11.68
C VAL A 146 -5.08 -5.52 -13.15
N THR A 147 -4.50 -4.77 -14.09
CA THR A 147 -4.75 -4.99 -15.52
C THR A 147 -4.25 -6.35 -16.01
N THR A 148 -3.10 -6.82 -15.51
CA THR A 148 -2.55 -8.14 -15.85
C THR A 148 -3.45 -9.27 -15.36
N LEU A 149 -3.89 -9.23 -14.11
CA LEU A 149 -4.77 -10.25 -13.53
C LEU A 149 -6.12 -10.29 -14.27
N ARG A 150 -6.72 -9.12 -14.54
CA ARG A 150 -7.99 -9.03 -15.27
C ARG A 150 -7.90 -9.57 -16.70
N LYS A 151 -6.81 -9.27 -17.42
CA LYS A 151 -6.58 -9.81 -18.78
C LYS A 151 -6.54 -11.35 -18.79
N ASN A 152 -6.21 -11.96 -17.66
CA ASN A 152 -6.21 -13.42 -17.46
C ASN A 152 -7.51 -13.95 -16.82
N ASN A 153 -8.59 -13.16 -16.83
CA ASN A 153 -9.90 -13.51 -16.28
C ASN A 153 -9.90 -13.82 -14.77
N ILE A 154 -8.99 -13.19 -14.03
CA ILE A 154 -8.93 -13.29 -12.56
C ILE A 154 -9.63 -12.06 -11.98
N ASP A 155 -10.61 -12.28 -11.10
CA ASP A 155 -11.27 -11.18 -10.38
C ASP A 155 -10.29 -10.55 -9.38
N VAL A 156 -10.38 -9.24 -9.18
CA VAL A 156 -9.48 -8.51 -8.28
C VAL A 156 -10.31 -7.73 -7.27
N VAL A 157 -9.91 -7.80 -6.01
CA VAL A 157 -10.43 -6.98 -4.93
C VAL A 157 -9.26 -6.18 -4.37
N ILE A 158 -9.23 -4.89 -4.73
CA ILE A 158 -8.25 -3.95 -4.21
C ILE A 158 -8.65 -3.59 -2.78
N GLN A 159 -7.69 -3.58 -1.87
CA GLN A 159 -7.91 -3.19 -0.48
C GLN A 159 -7.17 -1.87 -0.21
N SER A 160 -7.73 -1.02 0.64
CA SER A 160 -7.05 0.19 1.09
C SER A 160 -5.73 -0.17 1.79
N THR A 161 -4.65 0.54 1.47
CA THR A 161 -3.44 0.57 2.30
C THR A 161 -3.81 1.14 3.67
N LEU A 162 -3.44 0.45 4.75
CA LEU A 162 -3.76 0.91 6.10
C LEU A 162 -2.87 2.09 6.50
N PRO A 163 -3.41 3.10 7.19
CA PRO A 163 -2.59 4.09 7.87
C PRO A 163 -1.85 3.43 9.03
N VAL A 164 -0.83 4.12 9.55
CA VAL A 164 -0.11 3.74 10.77
C VAL A 164 -0.70 4.45 11.98
N ALA A 165 -0.43 3.91 13.17
CA ALA A 165 -0.91 4.46 14.43
C ALA A 165 -0.09 5.69 14.85
N PRO A 166 -0.59 6.54 15.77
CA PRO A 166 0.13 7.75 16.18
C PRO A 166 1.52 7.46 16.77
N LYS A 167 1.69 6.29 17.41
CA LYS A 167 2.96 5.84 18.01
C LYS A 167 4.03 5.46 16.97
N TYR A 168 3.66 5.28 15.70
CA TYR A 168 4.61 4.96 14.66
C TYR A 168 5.44 6.20 14.31
N SER A 169 6.75 6.02 14.15
CA SER A 169 7.67 7.10 13.78
C SER A 169 7.29 7.69 12.41
N ASP A 170 7.16 9.01 12.31
CA ASP A 170 6.80 9.69 11.05
C ASP A 170 5.37 9.39 10.56
N SER A 171 4.46 9.06 11.49
CA SER A 171 3.06 8.71 11.19
C SER A 171 2.30 9.77 10.40
N VAL A 172 2.59 11.07 10.60
CA VAL A 172 1.95 12.17 9.87
C VAL A 172 2.27 12.10 8.37
N ARG A 173 3.54 11.96 7.99
CA ARG A 173 3.95 11.87 6.58
C ARG A 173 3.39 10.59 5.96
N VAL A 174 3.59 9.46 6.63
CA VAL A 174 3.15 8.14 6.14
C VAL A 174 1.63 8.15 5.91
N ASN A 175 0.83 8.65 6.85
CA ASN A 175 -0.62 8.66 6.69
C ASN A 175 -1.10 9.62 5.60
N ARG A 176 -0.44 10.78 5.42
CA ARG A 176 -0.73 11.67 4.28
C ARG A 176 -0.52 10.95 2.94
N ASP A 177 0.58 10.22 2.82
CA ASP A 177 0.96 9.51 1.60
C ASP A 177 0.04 8.27 1.37
N VAL A 178 -0.35 7.57 2.44
CA VAL A 178 -1.36 6.49 2.41
C VAL A 178 -2.71 7.00 1.93
N GLU A 179 -3.16 8.15 2.44
CA GLU A 179 -4.41 8.76 2.00
C GLU A 179 -4.38 9.17 0.52
N ALA A 180 -3.24 9.67 0.04
CA ALA A 180 -3.04 9.95 -1.39
C ALA A 180 -3.09 8.67 -2.23
N LEU A 181 -2.41 7.60 -1.79
CA LEU A 181 -2.44 6.31 -2.47
C LEU A 181 -3.86 5.72 -2.50
N ASN A 182 -4.58 5.73 -1.37
CA ASN A 182 -5.94 5.16 -1.29
C ASN A 182 -6.93 5.84 -2.23
N ARG A 183 -6.83 7.17 -2.42
CA ARG A 183 -7.64 7.88 -3.44
C ARG A 183 -7.35 7.36 -4.85
N ASN A 184 -6.07 7.13 -5.17
CA ASN A 184 -5.67 6.58 -6.47
C ASN A 184 -6.14 5.13 -6.64
N LEU A 185 -6.08 4.31 -5.59
CA LEU A 185 -6.53 2.91 -5.61
C LEU A 185 -8.05 2.81 -5.78
N GLU A 186 -8.82 3.68 -5.12
CA GLU A 186 -10.27 3.76 -5.31
C GLU A 186 -10.62 4.18 -6.75
N GLN A 187 -9.89 5.17 -7.30
CA GLN A 187 -10.07 5.59 -8.68
C GLN A 187 -9.69 4.51 -9.68
N LEU A 188 -8.61 3.77 -9.42
CA LEU A 188 -8.18 2.61 -10.21
C LEU A 188 -9.25 1.52 -10.21
N ALA A 189 -9.84 1.23 -9.05
CA ALA A 189 -10.93 0.27 -8.95
C ALA A 189 -12.14 0.69 -9.79
N LYS A 190 -12.53 1.97 -9.71
CA LYS A 190 -13.62 2.53 -10.52
C LYS A 190 -13.33 2.46 -12.02
N SER A 191 -12.14 2.87 -12.46
CA SER A 191 -11.78 2.91 -13.89
C SER A 191 -11.61 1.52 -14.51
N THR A 192 -11.24 0.53 -13.70
CA THR A 192 -11.13 -0.87 -14.14
C THR A 192 -12.39 -1.68 -13.84
N GLY A 193 -13.35 -1.17 -13.08
CA GLY A 193 -14.56 -1.90 -12.71
C GLY A 193 -14.29 -3.11 -11.80
N VAL A 194 -13.20 -3.07 -11.01
CA VAL A 194 -12.94 -4.07 -9.96
C VAL A 194 -13.43 -3.56 -8.61
N SER A 195 -13.51 -4.45 -7.63
CA SER A 195 -13.95 -4.06 -6.29
C SER A 195 -12.86 -3.32 -5.52
N PHE A 196 -13.26 -2.32 -4.73
CA PHE A 196 -12.41 -1.68 -3.71
C PHE A 196 -13.01 -1.89 -2.32
N VAL A 197 -12.20 -2.37 -1.39
CA VAL A 197 -12.58 -2.54 0.02
C VAL A 197 -11.81 -1.54 0.86
N ASP A 198 -12.52 -0.58 1.41
CA ASP A 198 -11.96 0.33 2.40
C ASP A 198 -11.95 -0.34 3.78
N LEU A 199 -10.75 -0.68 4.27
CA LEU A 199 -10.54 -1.31 5.56
C LEU A 199 -10.51 -0.31 6.72
N ARG A 200 -10.33 0.99 6.42
CA ARG A 200 -10.12 2.03 7.42
C ARG A 200 -11.28 2.16 8.42
N PRO A 201 -12.57 2.17 8.02
CA PRO A 201 -13.68 2.39 8.95
C PRO A 201 -13.69 1.45 10.18
N ASN A 202 -13.15 0.24 10.04
CA ASN A 202 -13.14 -0.76 11.11
C ASN A 202 -11.83 -0.81 11.91
N LEU A 203 -10.80 -0.08 11.46
CA LEU A 203 -9.44 -0.17 11.99
C LEU A 203 -8.89 1.18 12.49
N THR A 204 -9.41 2.30 11.99
CA THR A 204 -8.92 3.64 12.34
C THR A 204 -9.72 4.30 13.47
N ASN A 205 -9.13 5.32 14.08
CA ASN A 205 -9.82 6.23 14.98
C ASN A 205 -10.46 7.40 14.20
N GLN A 206 -11.14 8.31 14.91
CA GLN A 206 -11.80 9.48 14.31
C GLN A 206 -10.82 10.43 13.59
N GLN A 207 -9.54 10.37 13.94
CA GLN A 207 -8.48 11.16 13.31
C GLN A 207 -7.88 10.47 12.06
N GLY A 208 -8.39 9.29 11.68
CA GLY A 208 -7.90 8.53 10.52
C GLY A 208 -6.62 7.73 10.76
N TYR A 209 -6.12 7.66 12.00
CA TYR A 209 -4.96 6.83 12.34
C TYR A 209 -5.40 5.40 12.69
N LEU A 210 -4.54 4.41 12.42
CA LEU A 210 -4.74 3.06 12.94
C LEU A 210 -4.84 3.10 14.47
N GLN A 211 -5.86 2.43 15.03
CA GLN A 211 -6.06 2.41 16.48
C GLN A 211 -4.89 1.69 17.16
N ASN A 212 -4.33 2.28 18.22
CA ASN A 212 -3.22 1.66 18.98
C ASN A 212 -3.53 0.25 19.48
N ARG A 213 -4.80 -0.06 19.81
CA ARG A 213 -5.23 -1.41 20.22
C ARG A 213 -5.24 -2.44 19.09
N MET A 214 -5.21 -1.99 17.84
CA MET A 214 -5.21 -2.85 16.65
C MET A 214 -3.80 -3.20 16.18
N THR A 215 -2.75 -2.66 16.81
CA THR A 215 -1.36 -2.87 16.38
C THR A 215 -0.37 -2.94 17.55
N TYR A 216 0.61 -3.84 17.46
CA TYR A 216 1.62 -3.97 18.51
C TYR A 216 2.74 -2.93 18.38
N ASP A 217 3.15 -2.56 17.17
CA ASP A 217 4.28 -1.63 16.91
C ASP A 217 3.88 -0.32 16.23
N GLY A 218 2.60 -0.16 15.88
CA GLY A 218 2.09 1.03 15.19
C GLY A 218 1.88 0.82 13.70
N LEU A 219 2.29 -0.32 13.15
CA LEU A 219 2.13 -0.71 11.75
C LEU A 219 1.42 -2.07 11.64
N HIS A 220 1.94 -3.09 12.29
CA HIS A 220 1.48 -4.47 12.13
C HIS A 220 0.31 -4.79 13.06
N LEU A 221 -0.70 -5.47 12.53
CA LEU A 221 -1.93 -5.76 13.25
C LEU A 221 -1.74 -6.82 14.35
N VAL A 222 -2.53 -6.69 15.41
CA VAL A 222 -2.79 -7.79 16.35
C VAL A 222 -4.00 -8.62 15.88
N GLY A 223 -4.28 -9.75 16.53
CA GLY A 223 -5.39 -10.64 16.15
C GLY A 223 -6.75 -9.94 16.01
N GLY A 224 -7.08 -9.01 16.91
CA GLY A 224 -8.31 -8.20 16.80
C GLY A 224 -8.39 -7.36 15.53
N GLY A 225 -7.25 -6.87 15.02
CA GLY A 225 -7.17 -6.17 13.74
C GLY A 225 -7.42 -7.11 12.56
N TYR A 226 -6.84 -8.32 12.58
CA TYR A 226 -7.09 -9.33 11.55
C TYR A 226 -8.55 -9.78 11.48
N LEU A 227 -9.24 -9.88 12.63
CA LEU A 227 -10.68 -10.19 12.64
C LEU A 227 -11.51 -9.08 11.96
N ARG A 228 -11.20 -7.81 12.24
CA ARG A 228 -11.88 -6.67 11.59
C ARG A 228 -11.59 -6.60 10.10
N TRP A 229 -10.37 -6.92 9.72
CA TRP A 229 -9.99 -7.00 8.31
C TRP A 229 -10.75 -8.13 7.62
N SER A 230 -10.72 -9.36 8.16
CA SER A 230 -11.41 -10.48 7.53
C SER A 230 -12.93 -10.28 7.44
N ASP A 231 -13.55 -9.67 8.46
CA ASP A 231 -14.96 -9.27 8.43
C ASP A 231 -15.30 -8.39 7.23
N ALA A 232 -14.42 -7.43 6.89
CA ALA A 232 -14.60 -6.55 5.75
C ALA A 232 -14.46 -7.27 4.40
N LEU A 233 -13.71 -8.38 4.35
CA LEU A 233 -13.52 -9.18 3.14
C LEU A 233 -14.62 -10.22 2.92
N LYS A 234 -15.36 -10.64 3.95
CA LYS A 234 -16.42 -11.67 3.86
C LYS A 234 -17.43 -11.45 2.72
N PRO A 235 -17.91 -10.24 2.42
CA PRO A 235 -18.83 -10.02 1.29
C PRO A 235 -18.23 -10.36 -0.08
N PHE A 236 -16.90 -10.38 -0.17
CA PHE A 236 -16.13 -10.67 -1.37
C PHE A 236 -15.48 -12.05 -1.31
N ALA A 237 -15.64 -12.81 -0.23
CA ALA A 237 -15.17 -14.19 -0.16
C ALA A 237 -16.22 -15.12 -0.79
N GLU A 238 -15.77 -16.23 -1.36
CA GLU A 238 -16.68 -17.27 -1.84
C GLU A 238 -17.45 -17.87 -0.65
N LYS A 239 -18.77 -17.98 -0.78
CA LYS A 239 -19.58 -18.67 0.24
C LYS A 239 -19.37 -20.17 0.06
N ILE A 240 -18.64 -20.79 0.97
CA ILE A 240 -18.59 -22.26 1.02
C ILE A 240 -19.95 -22.75 1.53
N GLN A 241 -20.74 -23.34 0.64
CA GLN A 241 -21.82 -24.21 1.07
C GLN A 241 -21.17 -25.48 1.61
N ILE A 242 -21.08 -25.57 2.94
CA ILE A 242 -20.83 -26.86 3.57
C ILE A 242 -22.12 -27.65 3.36
N THR A 243 -22.17 -28.48 2.33
CA THR A 243 -23.13 -29.57 2.30
C THR A 243 -22.84 -30.44 3.52
N GLU A 244 -23.70 -30.35 4.53
CA GLU A 244 -23.72 -31.30 5.63
C GLU A 244 -23.89 -32.70 5.02
N ASN A 245 -22.80 -33.47 4.95
CA ASN A 245 -22.90 -34.90 4.72
C ASN A 245 -23.55 -35.49 5.99
N LYS A 246 -24.87 -35.72 5.91
CA LYS A 246 -25.61 -36.59 6.82
C LYS A 246 -25.23 -38.05 6.60
#